data_AF-A0A9D4J2T1-F1
#
_entry.id   AF-A0A9D4J2T1-F1
#
_cell.length_a   1.000
_cell.length_b   1.000
_cell.length_c   1.000
_cell.angle_alpha   90.00
_cell.angle_beta   90.00
_cell.angle_gamma   90.00
#
_symmetry.space_group_name_H-M   'P 1'
#
loop_
_entity.id
_entity.type
_entity.pdbx_description
1 polymer ?
#
loop_
_entity_poly.entity_id
_entity_poly.type
_entity_poly.pdbx_seq_one_letter_code
_entity_poly.pdbx_strand_id
1 'polypeptide(L)'
;MDSRVVSTKFTNSDLGDNYIVKNAGNFVPYPDDLEQIANTTTAAGALELTCVRQKIRHVVVAGHSDCKAMRLLYDLRKQMDAKTGSPLELWIKKNGWRTIEKFQYLKEENSFTGPVPFMQESENTKFKITIDPGQQFNIVDKLSQVNCIQQLENIAAYPFLKERLSQNDLLLHAFWYDIHSGNVFLLSRERQRFVEVNERSYFGLMQEVKNRASAKILSES
;
A
#
# COMPACT_ATOMS: atom_id res chain seq x y z
N MET A 1 -9.26 8.21 -12.64
CA MET A 1 -7.87 8.17 -12.12
C MET A 1 -7.41 9.57 -11.82
N ASP A 2 -6.62 9.77 -10.77
CA ASP A 2 -6.04 11.09 -10.52
C ASP A 2 -4.92 11.36 -11.54
N SER A 3 -5.11 12.38 -12.38
CA SER A 3 -4.16 12.76 -13.42
C SER A 3 -2.94 13.50 -12.87
N ARG A 4 -3.00 14.00 -11.64
CA ARG A 4 -1.90 14.70 -10.96
C ARG A 4 -0.78 13.74 -10.56
N VAL A 5 -1.08 12.44 -10.45
CA VAL A 5 -0.13 11.41 -10.03
C VAL A 5 0.39 10.64 -11.25
N VAL A 6 1.64 10.92 -11.63
CA VAL A 6 2.34 10.28 -12.74
C VAL A 6 3.61 9.63 -12.20
N SER A 7 3.58 8.30 -12.02
CA SER A 7 4.67 7.52 -11.41
C SER A 7 6.04 7.75 -12.04
N THR A 8 6.11 7.65 -13.36
CA THR A 8 7.37 7.83 -14.09
C THR A 8 8.02 9.20 -13.89
N LYS A 9 7.23 10.25 -13.66
CA LYS A 9 7.77 11.60 -13.45
C LYS A 9 8.48 11.73 -12.11
N PHE A 10 7.93 11.17 -11.04
CA PHE A 10 8.52 11.31 -9.71
C PHE A 10 9.57 10.24 -9.39
N THR A 11 9.53 9.08 -10.06
CA THR A 11 10.60 8.08 -9.96
C THR A 11 11.73 8.32 -10.95
N ASN A 12 11.60 9.34 -11.82
CA ASN A 12 12.51 9.59 -12.94
C ASN A 12 12.81 8.31 -13.74
N SER A 13 11.74 7.58 -14.08
CA SER A 13 11.84 6.28 -14.76
C SER A 13 11.53 6.41 -16.24
N ASP A 14 12.24 5.62 -17.03
CA ASP A 14 12.07 5.52 -18.48
C ASP A 14 10.97 4.54 -18.88
N LEU A 15 10.67 4.50 -20.19
CA LEU A 15 9.76 3.52 -20.77
C LEU A 15 10.31 2.11 -20.57
N GLY A 16 9.51 1.23 -19.97
CA GLY A 16 9.88 -0.15 -19.70
C GLY A 16 10.35 -0.40 -18.26
N ASP A 17 10.73 0.64 -17.51
CA ASP A 17 11.16 0.49 -16.11
C ASP A 17 10.02 0.05 -15.18
N ASN A 18 8.80 0.49 -15.48
CA ASN A 18 7.63 0.31 -14.63
C ASN A 18 6.48 -0.38 -15.38
N TYR A 19 5.93 -1.43 -14.76
CA TYR A 19 4.58 -1.88 -15.05
C TYR A 19 3.61 -1.12 -14.16
N ILE A 20 2.63 -0.42 -14.77
CA ILE A 20 1.77 0.51 -14.05
C ILE A 20 0.31 0.05 -14.12
N VAL A 21 -0.29 -0.19 -12.96
CA VAL A 21 -1.74 -0.35 -12.81
C VAL A 21 -2.30 0.89 -12.13
N LYS A 22 -3.39 1.42 -12.69
CA LYS A 22 -4.06 2.62 -12.19
C LYS A 22 -5.57 2.35 -12.02
N ASN A 23 -6.07 2.44 -10.79
CA ASN A 23 -7.50 2.46 -10.47
C ASN A 23 -7.85 3.53 -9.40
N ALA A 24 -9.14 3.86 -9.27
CA ALA A 24 -9.59 4.92 -8.37
C ALA A 24 -9.31 4.53 -6.91
N GLY A 25 -8.40 5.25 -6.25
CA GLY A 25 -7.99 4.96 -4.87
C GLY A 25 -6.87 3.93 -4.74
N ASN A 26 -6.19 3.59 -5.84
CA ASN A 26 -5.02 2.70 -5.86
C ASN A 26 -5.23 1.37 -5.09
N PHE A 27 -6.46 0.84 -5.14
CA PHE A 27 -6.84 -0.40 -4.48
C PHE A 27 -6.23 -1.61 -5.18
N VAL A 28 -5.81 -2.57 -4.38
CA VAL A 28 -5.58 -3.95 -4.81
C VAL A 28 -6.64 -4.78 -4.09
N PRO A 29 -7.64 -5.32 -4.82
CA PRO A 29 -8.68 -6.13 -4.23
C PRO A 29 -8.10 -7.29 -3.43
N TYR A 30 -8.74 -7.65 -2.33
CA TYR A 30 -8.35 -8.83 -1.56
C TYR A 30 -8.65 -10.12 -2.38
N PRO A 31 -7.78 -11.14 -2.36
CA PRO A 31 -8.08 -12.43 -2.98
C PRO A 31 -9.16 -13.16 -2.20
N ASP A 32 -10.43 -12.97 -2.58
CA ASP A 32 -11.55 -13.74 -2.04
C ASP A 32 -11.69 -15.06 -2.81
N ASP A 33 -11.61 -16.18 -2.10
CA ASP A 33 -11.56 -17.53 -2.68
C ASP A 33 -12.90 -17.98 -3.26
N LEU A 34 -14.02 -17.37 -2.85
CA LEU A 34 -15.36 -17.87 -3.20
C LEU A 34 -15.78 -17.61 -4.65
N GLU A 35 -15.16 -16.65 -5.35
CA GLU A 35 -15.55 -16.25 -6.71
C GLU A 35 -14.34 -15.74 -7.55
N GLN A 36 -13.26 -16.52 -7.63
CA GLN A 36 -12.00 -16.07 -8.23
C GLN A 36 -12.12 -15.50 -9.66
N ILE A 37 -12.87 -16.15 -10.56
CA ILE A 37 -12.97 -15.68 -11.97
C ILE A 37 -13.76 -14.37 -12.05
N ALA A 38 -14.92 -14.28 -11.39
CA ALA A 38 -15.76 -13.09 -11.43
C ALA A 38 -15.13 -11.89 -10.68
N ASN A 39 -14.26 -12.16 -9.70
CA ASN A 39 -13.55 -11.16 -8.92
C ASN A 39 -12.12 -10.89 -9.39
N THR A 40 -11.69 -11.50 -10.50
CA THR A 40 -10.38 -11.20 -11.08
C THR A 40 -10.36 -9.75 -11.57
N THR A 41 -9.37 -9.01 -11.11
CA THR A 41 -9.17 -7.61 -11.51
C THR A 41 -7.86 -7.44 -12.24
N THR A 42 -7.74 -6.32 -12.95
CA THR A 42 -6.48 -5.94 -13.64
C THR A 42 -5.30 -5.88 -12.68
N ALA A 43 -5.51 -5.52 -11.41
CA ALA A 43 -4.46 -5.52 -10.38
C ALA A 43 -3.96 -6.96 -10.09
N ALA A 44 -4.86 -7.92 -9.90
CA ALA A 44 -4.49 -9.32 -9.67
C ALA A 44 -3.74 -9.93 -10.86
N GLY A 45 -4.26 -9.74 -12.08
CA GLY A 45 -3.62 -10.23 -13.30
C GLY A 45 -2.25 -9.57 -13.56
N ALA A 46 -2.11 -8.27 -13.26
CA ALA A 46 -0.82 -7.59 -13.35
C ALA A 46 0.19 -8.13 -12.34
N LEU A 47 -0.21 -8.40 -11.10
CA LEU A 47 0.67 -9.01 -10.09
C LEU A 47 1.15 -10.39 -10.54
N GLU A 48 0.27 -11.24 -11.08
CA GLU A 48 0.69 -12.55 -11.59
C GLU A 48 1.67 -12.39 -12.77
N LEU A 49 1.32 -11.56 -13.76
CA LEU A 49 2.17 -11.34 -14.94
C LEU A 49 3.57 -10.83 -14.52
N THR A 50 3.62 -9.80 -13.68
CA THR A 50 4.87 -9.12 -13.34
C THR A 50 5.69 -9.89 -12.32
N CYS A 51 5.08 -10.33 -11.23
CA CYS A 51 5.78 -10.99 -10.14
C CYS A 51 6.02 -12.48 -10.43
N VAL A 52 5.09 -13.18 -11.07
CA VAL A 52 5.25 -14.64 -11.27
C VAL A 52 5.93 -14.93 -12.60
N ARG A 53 5.46 -14.32 -13.70
CA ARG A 53 5.97 -14.61 -15.05
C ARG A 53 7.24 -13.83 -15.38
N GLN A 54 7.26 -12.52 -15.10
CA GLN A 54 8.40 -11.64 -15.41
C GLN A 54 9.42 -11.50 -14.26
N LYS A 55 9.17 -12.13 -13.11
CA LYS A 55 10.06 -12.17 -11.93
C LYS A 55 10.46 -10.79 -11.39
N ILE A 56 9.63 -9.76 -11.59
CA ILE A 56 9.85 -8.43 -10.99
C ILE A 56 9.93 -8.55 -9.47
N ARG A 57 10.90 -7.87 -8.86
CA ARG A 57 11.22 -7.98 -7.43
C ARG A 57 10.60 -6.90 -6.56
N HIS A 58 10.12 -5.80 -7.14
CA HIS A 58 9.63 -4.65 -6.39
C HIS A 58 8.19 -4.33 -6.80
N VAL A 59 7.30 -4.26 -5.82
CA VAL A 59 5.93 -3.78 -6.00
C VAL A 59 5.74 -2.54 -5.12
N VAL A 60 5.25 -1.47 -5.72
CA VAL A 60 5.00 -0.20 -5.04
C VAL A 60 3.51 0.12 -5.10
N VAL A 61 2.87 0.27 -3.92
CA VAL A 61 1.56 0.92 -3.83
C VAL A 61 1.80 2.41 -3.66
N ALA A 62 1.27 3.22 -4.59
CA ALA A 62 1.42 4.67 -4.57
C ALA A 62 0.09 5.35 -4.24
N GLY A 63 -0.04 5.83 -3.00
CA GLY A 63 -1.13 6.72 -2.58
C GLY A 63 -0.72 8.18 -2.66
N HIS A 64 -1.65 9.08 -2.34
CA HIS A 64 -1.39 10.52 -2.40
C HIS A 64 -2.34 11.36 -1.54
N SER A 65 -1.96 12.62 -1.27
CA SER A 65 -2.82 13.63 -0.65
C SER A 65 -3.92 14.11 -1.59
N ASP A 66 -5.01 14.62 -1.02
CA ASP A 66 -6.22 15.08 -1.74
C ASP A 66 -6.80 14.02 -2.70
N CYS A 67 -6.73 12.75 -2.31
CA CYS A 67 -7.28 11.66 -3.10
C CYS A 67 -8.81 11.66 -3.05
N LYS A 68 -9.46 11.98 -4.18
CA LYS A 68 -10.93 12.05 -4.28
C LYS A 68 -11.62 10.72 -4.02
N ALA A 69 -10.96 9.60 -4.33
CA ALA A 69 -11.44 8.27 -3.98
C ALA A 69 -11.41 8.03 -2.46
N MET A 70 -10.36 8.48 -1.77
CA MET A 70 -10.29 8.41 -0.30
C MET A 70 -11.28 9.36 0.37
N ARG A 71 -11.53 10.52 -0.24
CA ARG A 71 -12.59 11.44 0.22
C ARG A 71 -13.95 10.76 0.16
N LEU A 72 -14.28 10.15 -0.97
CA LEU A 72 -15.53 9.39 -1.13
C LEU A 72 -15.60 8.23 -0.14
N LEU A 73 -14.52 7.46 0.04
CA LEU A 73 -14.46 6.39 1.04
C LEU A 73 -14.74 6.92 2.45
N TYR A 74 -14.13 8.04 2.81
CA TYR A 74 -14.37 8.69 4.10
C TYR A 74 -15.83 9.10 4.25
N ASP A 75 -16.45 9.69 3.23
CA ASP A 75 -17.84 10.13 3.29
C ASP A 75 -18.82 8.93 3.38
N LEU A 76 -18.53 7.83 2.68
CA LEU A 76 -19.31 6.58 2.69
C LEU A 76 -19.12 5.73 3.94
N ARG A 77 -18.15 6.01 4.81
CA ARG A 77 -17.73 5.15 5.94
C ARG A 77 -18.85 4.70 6.88
N LYS A 78 -19.99 5.44 6.91
CA LYS A 78 -21.16 5.14 7.74
C LYS A 78 -22.22 4.28 7.03
N GLN A 79 -22.04 3.96 5.75
CA GLN A 79 -23.01 3.29 4.86
C GLN A 79 -22.32 2.23 3.99
N MET A 80 -21.33 1.54 4.57
CA MET A 80 -20.51 0.54 3.88
C MET A 80 -21.27 -0.76 3.56
N ASP A 81 -22.35 -1.01 4.28
CA ASP A 81 -23.26 -2.16 4.17
C ASP A 81 -24.27 -2.03 3.01
N ALA A 82 -24.56 -0.80 2.57
CA ALA A 82 -25.50 -0.57 1.48
C ALA A 82 -25.01 -1.14 0.14
N LYS A 83 -25.78 -2.10 -0.40
CA LYS A 83 -25.49 -2.87 -1.62
C LYS A 83 -25.85 -2.17 -2.93
N THR A 84 -26.43 -0.98 -2.85
CA THR A 84 -26.78 -0.14 -4.00
C THR A 84 -25.89 1.10 -4.03
N GLY A 85 -25.65 1.63 -5.23
CA GLY A 85 -24.83 2.81 -5.43
C GLY A 85 -24.41 2.95 -6.89
N SER A 86 -23.80 4.08 -7.21
CA SER A 86 -23.09 4.28 -8.47
C SER A 86 -21.92 3.29 -8.62
N PRO A 87 -21.43 3.03 -9.83
CA PRO A 87 -20.30 2.13 -10.05
C PRO A 87 -19.06 2.47 -9.20
N LEU A 88 -18.77 3.77 -9.03
CA LEU A 88 -17.64 4.21 -8.21
C LEU A 88 -17.89 3.94 -6.72
N GLU A 89 -19.08 4.21 -6.19
CA GLU A 89 -19.38 3.92 -4.79
C GLU A 89 -19.27 2.43 -4.49
N LEU A 90 -19.79 1.57 -5.37
CA LEU A 90 -19.68 0.12 -5.22
C LEU A 90 -18.21 -0.33 -5.26
N TRP A 91 -17.40 0.22 -6.18
CA TRP A 91 -15.96 -0.04 -6.23
C TRP A 91 -15.25 0.37 -4.94
N ILE A 92 -15.52 1.57 -4.42
CA ILE A 92 -14.92 2.09 -3.20
C ILE A 92 -15.36 1.29 -1.97
N LYS A 93 -16.65 0.95 -1.84
CA LYS A 93 -17.15 0.15 -0.71
C LYS A 93 -16.54 -1.24 -0.70
N LYS A 94 -16.55 -1.92 -1.85
CA LYS A 94 -16.02 -3.29 -2.00
C LYS A 94 -14.55 -3.39 -1.61
N ASN A 95 -13.72 -2.40 -2.00
CA ASN A 95 -12.27 -2.48 -1.81
C ASN A 95 -11.75 -1.66 -0.61
N GLY A 96 -12.54 -0.73 -0.09
CA GLY A 96 -12.15 0.21 0.95
C GLY A 96 -12.59 -0.14 2.37
N TRP A 97 -13.47 -1.12 2.57
CA TRP A 97 -14.00 -1.42 3.91
C TRP A 97 -12.91 -1.83 4.92
N ARG A 98 -11.97 -2.71 4.55
CA ARG A 98 -10.83 -3.08 5.39
C ARG A 98 -9.95 -1.88 5.76
N THR A 99 -9.83 -0.92 4.83
CA THR A 99 -9.11 0.33 5.07
C THR A 99 -9.82 1.17 6.13
N ILE A 100 -11.15 1.26 6.09
CA ILE A 100 -11.94 1.97 7.10
C ILE A 100 -11.85 1.30 8.47
N GLU A 101 -11.94 -0.02 8.54
CA GLU A 101 -11.79 -0.76 9.81
C GLU A 101 -10.41 -0.51 10.42
N LYS A 102 -9.34 -0.63 9.63
CA LYS A 102 -7.97 -0.34 10.08
C LYS A 102 -7.83 1.12 10.51
N PHE A 103 -8.42 2.04 9.76
CA PHE A 103 -8.38 3.47 10.07
C PHE A 103 -9.09 3.79 11.40
N GLN A 104 -10.25 3.17 11.66
CA GLN A 104 -10.99 3.34 12.91
C GLN A 104 -10.19 2.77 14.09
N TYR A 105 -9.66 1.56 13.94
CA TYR A 105 -8.79 0.93 14.93
C TYR A 105 -7.60 1.84 15.31
N LEU A 106 -6.86 2.33 14.32
CA LEU A 106 -5.72 3.22 14.56
C LEU A 106 -6.13 4.58 15.12
N LYS A 107 -7.32 5.09 14.79
CA LYS A 107 -7.81 6.38 15.30
C LYS A 107 -8.18 6.28 16.78
N GLU A 108 -8.82 5.18 17.18
CA GLU A 108 -9.28 4.95 18.55
C GLU A 108 -8.13 4.60 19.50
N GLU A 109 -7.07 3.96 18.99
CA GLU A 109 -5.83 3.73 19.73
C GLU A 109 -4.80 4.87 19.53
N ASN A 110 -4.45 5.57 20.61
CA ASN A 110 -3.18 6.30 20.76
C ASN A 110 -2.82 7.31 19.63
N SER A 111 -3.79 8.03 19.07
CA SER A 111 -3.55 9.08 18.06
C SER A 111 -2.91 8.57 16.76
N PHE A 112 -3.55 7.61 16.08
CA PHE A 112 -3.06 6.99 14.84
C PHE A 112 -1.79 6.16 15.00
N THR A 113 -1.65 5.53 16.17
CA THR A 113 -0.51 4.68 16.50
C THR A 113 -1.00 3.34 17.00
N GLY A 114 -0.62 2.27 16.32
CA GLY A 114 -1.05 0.93 16.71
C GLY A 114 -0.31 -0.18 15.99
N PRO A 115 -0.38 -1.42 16.50
CA PRO A 115 0.11 -2.58 15.77
C PRO A 115 -0.70 -2.72 14.48
N VAL A 116 0.00 -2.95 13.37
CA VAL A 116 -0.65 -3.34 12.13
C VAL A 116 -0.37 -4.83 11.92
N PRO A 117 -1.39 -5.68 11.78
CA PRO A 117 -1.17 -7.10 11.51
C PRO A 117 -0.63 -7.25 10.09
N PHE A 118 0.69 -7.28 9.93
CA PHE A 118 1.34 -7.68 8.70
C PHE A 118 1.45 -9.21 8.65
N MET A 119 1.23 -9.85 7.50
CA MET A 119 1.20 -11.31 7.35
C MET A 119 2.58 -11.93 7.10
N GLN A 120 2.79 -13.11 7.72
CA GLN A 120 3.96 -14.00 7.70
C GLN A 120 5.24 -13.51 8.40
N GLU A 121 5.13 -13.00 9.61
CA GLU A 121 6.25 -13.01 10.55
C GLU A 121 5.87 -13.87 11.77
N SER A 122 6.85 -14.53 12.39
CA SER A 122 6.66 -15.34 13.60
C SER A 122 6.02 -14.53 14.72
N GLU A 123 5.43 -15.18 15.73
CA GLU A 123 4.63 -14.59 16.82
C GLU A 123 5.28 -13.39 17.59
N ASN A 124 6.55 -13.06 17.34
CA ASN A 124 7.34 -12.06 18.05
C ASN A 124 7.54 -10.69 17.35
N THR A 125 6.99 -10.41 16.16
CA THR A 125 7.17 -9.09 15.51
C THR A 125 5.86 -8.47 15.02
N LYS A 126 4.98 -8.09 15.96
CA LYS A 126 3.91 -7.13 15.65
C LYS A 126 4.54 -5.78 15.29
N PHE A 127 4.61 -5.47 14.01
CA PHE A 127 5.04 -4.16 13.50
C PHE A 127 4.05 -3.08 13.96
N LYS A 128 4.53 -2.13 14.76
CA LYS A 128 3.78 -0.94 15.15
C LYS A 128 3.94 0.10 14.05
N ILE A 129 2.87 0.80 13.71
CA ILE A 129 2.94 1.96 12.82
C ILE A 129 2.40 3.20 13.53
N THR A 130 2.96 4.35 13.17
CA THR A 130 2.38 5.65 13.48
C THR A 130 2.11 6.40 12.18
N ILE A 131 0.85 6.74 11.93
CA ILE A 131 0.43 7.54 10.78
C ILE A 131 0.58 9.01 11.14
N ASP A 132 1.32 9.75 10.31
CA ASP A 132 1.50 11.20 10.44
C ASP A 132 1.79 11.66 11.90
N PRO A 133 2.92 11.25 12.50
CA PRO A 133 3.26 11.62 13.88
C PRO A 133 3.36 13.14 14.10
N GLY A 134 3.64 13.90 13.03
CA GLY A 134 3.72 15.36 13.07
C GLY A 134 2.35 16.06 12.96
N GLN A 135 1.25 15.31 12.79
CA GLN A 135 -0.11 15.83 12.58
C GLN A 135 -0.19 16.87 11.46
N GLN A 136 0.61 16.69 10.40
CA GLN A 136 0.75 17.63 9.29
C GLN A 136 -0.41 17.50 8.29
N PHE A 137 -1.04 16.33 8.23
CA PHE A 137 -2.01 16.00 7.21
C PHE A 137 -3.44 15.97 7.77
N ASN A 138 -4.41 16.29 6.90
CA ASN A 138 -5.81 16.21 7.27
C ASN A 138 -6.27 14.75 7.43
N ILE A 139 -7.50 14.57 7.92
CA ILE A 139 -8.04 13.25 8.24
C ILE A 139 -8.15 12.30 7.03
N VAL A 140 -8.40 12.85 5.83
CA VAL A 140 -8.55 12.07 4.59
C VAL A 140 -7.18 11.68 4.04
N ASP A 141 -6.18 12.54 4.20
CA ASP A 141 -4.81 12.24 3.82
C ASP A 141 -4.20 11.14 4.71
N LYS A 142 -4.50 11.18 6.02
CA LYS A 142 -4.19 10.07 6.94
C LYS A 142 -4.87 8.77 6.51
N LEU A 143 -6.14 8.83 6.10
CA LEU A 143 -6.85 7.68 5.53
C LEU A 143 -6.15 7.14 4.26
N SER A 144 -5.64 8.03 3.41
CA SER A 144 -4.87 7.66 2.22
C SER A 144 -3.56 6.92 2.55
N GLN A 145 -2.86 7.33 3.61
CA GLN A 145 -1.70 6.59 4.13
C GLN A 145 -2.09 5.19 4.65
N VAL A 146 -3.18 5.10 5.43
CA VAL A 146 -3.72 3.81 5.91
C VAL A 146 -4.13 2.90 4.75
N ASN A 147 -4.71 3.47 3.69
CA ASN A 147 -5.07 2.74 2.49
C ASN A 147 -3.85 2.08 1.85
N CYS A 148 -2.72 2.80 1.69
CA CYS A 148 -1.50 2.21 1.14
C CYS A 148 -1.08 0.96 1.91
N ILE A 149 -1.08 1.02 3.24
CA ILE A 149 -0.72 -0.10 4.11
C ILE A 149 -1.69 -1.27 3.92
N GLN A 150 -2.99 -1.02 3.90
CA GLN A 150 -3.99 -2.06 3.66
C GLN A 150 -3.80 -2.74 2.29
N GLN A 151 -3.42 -1.99 1.26
CA GLN A 151 -3.19 -2.59 -0.05
C GLN A 151 -1.94 -3.47 -0.08
N LEU A 152 -0.90 -3.15 0.71
CA LEU A 152 0.24 -4.06 0.87
C LEU A 152 -0.18 -5.38 1.51
N GLU A 153 -1.08 -5.35 2.49
CA GLU A 153 -1.64 -6.57 3.10
C GLU A 153 -2.47 -7.38 2.10
N ASN A 154 -3.30 -6.71 1.29
CA ASN A 154 -4.07 -7.38 0.24
C ASN A 154 -3.14 -8.07 -0.77
N ILE A 155 -2.06 -7.41 -1.19
CA ILE A 155 -1.03 -8.00 -2.06
C ILE A 155 -0.38 -9.22 -1.38
N ALA A 156 -0.02 -9.11 -0.11
CA ALA A 156 0.62 -10.19 0.63
C ALA A 156 -0.28 -11.42 0.83
N ALA A 157 -1.61 -11.24 0.78
CA ALA A 157 -2.57 -12.33 0.92
C ALA A 157 -2.70 -13.21 -0.34
N TYR A 158 -2.16 -12.81 -1.50
CA TYR A 158 -2.27 -13.60 -2.72
C TYR A 158 -1.44 -14.90 -2.63
N PRO A 159 -2.05 -16.09 -2.77
CA PRO A 159 -1.33 -17.36 -2.62
C PRO A 159 -0.15 -17.51 -3.59
N PHE A 160 -0.29 -17.03 -4.82
CA PHE A 160 0.77 -17.11 -5.85
C PHE A 160 1.98 -16.20 -5.60
N LEU A 161 1.92 -15.31 -4.60
CA LEU A 161 3.05 -14.46 -4.18
C LEU A 161 3.74 -14.95 -2.90
N LYS A 162 3.09 -15.84 -2.14
CA LYS A 162 3.49 -16.26 -0.79
C LYS A 162 4.94 -16.76 -0.72
N GLU A 163 5.34 -17.63 -1.65
CA GLU A 163 6.70 -18.18 -1.70
C GLU A 163 7.74 -17.07 -1.87
N ARG A 164 7.61 -16.22 -2.89
CA ARG A 164 8.56 -15.14 -3.18
C ARG A 164 8.63 -14.09 -2.08
N LEU A 165 7.50 -13.82 -1.42
CA LEU A 165 7.44 -12.93 -0.25
C LEU A 165 8.20 -13.54 0.93
N SER A 166 7.97 -14.81 1.25
CA SER A 166 8.64 -15.51 2.35
C SER A 166 10.16 -15.64 2.17
N GLN A 167 10.63 -15.70 0.91
CA GLN A 167 12.05 -15.78 0.56
C GLN A 167 12.71 -14.39 0.41
N ASN A 168 12.00 -13.29 0.69
CA ASN A 168 12.46 -11.92 0.43
C ASN A 168 12.91 -11.66 -1.03
N ASP A 169 12.40 -12.45 -1.99
CA ASP A 169 12.66 -12.27 -3.42
C ASP A 169 11.72 -11.24 -4.05
N LEU A 170 10.53 -11.08 -3.46
CA LEU A 170 9.56 -10.03 -3.77
C LEU A 170 9.43 -9.07 -2.59
N LEU A 171 9.64 -7.78 -2.83
CA LEU A 171 9.60 -6.72 -1.83
C LEU A 171 8.42 -5.78 -2.10
N LEU A 172 7.59 -5.60 -1.08
CA LEU A 172 6.48 -4.66 -1.09
C LEU A 172 6.90 -3.33 -0.45
N HIS A 173 6.51 -2.24 -1.10
CA HIS A 173 6.79 -0.86 -0.70
C HIS A 173 5.52 -0.01 -0.82
N ALA A 174 5.37 0.97 0.06
CA ALA A 174 4.33 1.99 -0.07
C ALA A 174 4.97 3.37 -0.24
N PHE A 175 4.65 4.01 -1.37
CA PHE A 175 4.89 5.43 -1.55
C PHE A 175 3.62 6.21 -1.25
N TRP A 176 3.78 7.38 -0.67
CA TRP A 176 2.70 8.33 -0.46
C TRP A 176 3.16 9.71 -0.91
N TYR A 177 2.46 10.28 -1.87
CA TYR A 177 2.83 11.55 -2.51
C TYR A 177 1.99 12.70 -1.97
N ASP A 178 2.64 13.72 -1.43
CA ASP A 178 1.95 14.97 -1.15
C ASP A 178 1.91 15.85 -2.41
N ILE A 179 0.75 15.92 -3.06
CA ILE A 179 0.57 16.68 -4.31
C ILE A 179 0.75 18.19 -4.11
N HIS A 180 0.64 18.69 -2.89
CA HIS A 180 0.73 20.12 -2.59
C HIS A 180 2.17 20.59 -2.47
N SER A 181 3.00 19.85 -1.70
CA SER A 181 4.42 20.13 -1.56
C SER A 181 5.28 19.54 -2.67
N GLY A 182 4.81 18.49 -3.34
CA GLY A 182 5.59 17.70 -4.27
C GLY A 182 6.49 16.66 -3.60
N ASN A 183 6.38 16.48 -2.29
CA ASN A 183 7.21 15.55 -1.52
C ASN A 183 6.72 14.10 -1.65
N VAL A 184 7.65 13.17 -1.72
CA VAL A 184 7.38 11.73 -1.71
C VAL A 184 7.77 11.16 -0.36
N PHE A 185 6.91 10.32 0.20
CA PHE A 185 7.17 9.59 1.44
C PHE A 185 7.23 8.10 1.16
N LEU A 186 8.21 7.40 1.73
CA LEU A 186 8.30 5.95 1.73
C LEU A 186 7.92 5.41 3.11
N LEU A 187 7.11 4.36 3.15
CA LEU A 187 6.85 3.62 4.37
C LEU A 187 8.12 2.88 4.82
N SER A 188 8.72 3.35 5.91
CA SER A 188 9.87 2.72 6.57
C SER A 188 9.39 1.77 7.66
N ARG A 189 9.86 0.52 7.59
CA ARG A 189 9.64 -0.51 8.61
C ARG A 189 10.56 -0.31 9.81
N GLU A 190 11.79 0.15 9.60
CA GLU A 190 12.69 0.45 10.73
C GLU A 190 12.17 1.63 11.56
N ARG A 191 11.65 2.66 10.89
CA ARG A 191 11.15 3.89 11.54
C ARG A 191 9.66 3.86 11.85
N GLN A 192 8.95 2.78 11.49
CA GLN A 192 7.55 2.55 11.81
C GLN A 192 6.57 3.65 11.33
N ARG A 193 6.87 4.30 10.20
CA ARG A 193 6.08 5.42 9.65
C ARG A 193 6.40 5.72 8.20
N PHE A 194 5.59 6.56 7.58
CA PHE A 194 5.95 7.25 6.34
C PHE A 194 7.05 8.28 6.61
N VAL A 195 8.12 8.21 5.84
CA VAL A 195 9.31 9.05 5.95
C VAL A 195 9.51 9.76 4.62
N GLU A 196 9.59 11.08 4.66
CA GLU A 196 9.90 11.88 3.49
C GLU A 196 11.22 11.44 2.87
N VAL A 197 11.26 11.26 1.55
CA VAL A 197 12.46 10.92 0.78
C VAL A 197 13.17 12.23 0.41
N ASN A 198 14.28 12.51 1.08
CA ASN A 198 15.11 13.69 0.84
C ASN A 198 16.59 13.36 1.11
N GLU A 199 17.48 14.34 0.93
CA GLU A 199 18.93 14.16 1.07
C GLU A 199 19.35 13.57 2.44
N ARG A 200 18.59 13.87 3.50
CA ARG A 200 18.89 13.40 4.87
C ARG A 200 18.40 11.98 5.12
N SER A 201 17.28 11.59 4.53
CA SER A 201 16.67 10.27 4.76
C SER A 201 17.09 9.23 3.73
N TYR A 202 17.51 9.66 2.53
CA TYR A 202 17.80 8.80 1.37
C TYR A 202 18.71 7.62 1.71
N PHE A 203 19.89 7.88 2.29
CA PHE A 203 20.86 6.83 2.59
C PHE A 203 20.30 5.78 3.55
N GLY A 204 19.59 6.20 4.60
CA GLY A 204 18.98 5.29 5.56
C GLY A 204 17.88 4.43 4.93
N LEU A 205 17.00 5.05 4.15
CA LEU A 205 15.91 4.35 3.45
C LEU A 205 16.45 3.36 2.40
N MET A 206 17.48 3.76 1.65
CA MET A 206 18.13 2.88 0.69
C MET A 206 18.82 1.70 1.35
N GLN A 207 19.47 1.91 2.50
CA GLN A 207 20.10 0.83 3.25
C GLN A 207 19.04 -0.14 3.80
N GLU A 208 17.92 0.36 4.32
CA GLU A 208 16.79 -0.46 4.75
C GLU A 208 16.28 -1.38 3.62
N VAL A 209 16.09 -0.83 2.41
CA VAL A 209 15.67 -1.62 1.24
C VAL A 209 16.71 -2.68 0.86
N LYS A 210 18.00 -2.31 0.86
CA LYS A 210 19.10 -3.25 0.56
C LYS A 210 19.17 -4.38 1.59
N ASN A 211 19.07 -4.07 2.88
CA ASN A 211 19.08 -5.06 3.96
C ASN A 211 17.96 -6.09 3.79
N ARG A 212 16.74 -5.62 3.46
CA ARG A 212 15.59 -6.49 3.17
C ARG A 212 15.83 -7.38 1.94
N ALA A 213 16.48 -6.85 0.91
CA ALA A 213 16.81 -7.61 -0.30
C ALA A 213 17.93 -8.66 -0.07
N SER A 214 18.86 -8.37 0.84
CA SER A 214 20.03 -9.21 1.15
C SER A 214 19.79 -10.25 2.25
N ALA A 215 18.71 -10.13 3.05
CA ALA A 215 18.31 -11.12 4.05
C ALA A 215 18.12 -12.55 3.49
N LYS A 216 18.08 -12.70 2.16
CA LYS A 216 18.15 -13.96 1.42
C LYS A 216 19.44 -14.76 1.65
N ILE A 217 20.57 -14.11 1.93
CA ILE A 217 21.90 -14.73 1.82
C ILE A 217 22.34 -15.46 3.10
N LEU A 218 21.81 -15.08 4.27
CA LEU A 218 22.26 -15.62 5.57
C LEU A 218 21.48 -16.85 6.05
N SER A 219 20.44 -17.28 5.33
CA SER A 219 19.68 -18.51 5.63
C SER A 219 20.11 -19.71 4.78
N GLU A 220 21.05 -19.53 3.86
CA GLU A 220 21.59 -20.56 2.95
C GLU A 220 23.10 -20.83 3.18
N SER A 221 23.67 -20.30 4.27
CA SER A 221 25.07 -20.50 4.70
C SER A 221 25.14 -21.03 6.12
#